data_AF-A0A973RVI6-F1
#
_entry.id   AF-A0A973RVI6-F1
#
_cell.length_a   1.000
_cell.length_b   1.000
_cell.length_c   1.000
_cell.angle_alpha   90.00
_cell.angle_beta   90.00
_cell.angle_gamma   90.00
#
_symmetry.space_group_name_H-M   'P 1'
#
loop_
_entity.id
_entity.type
_entity.pdbx_description
1 polymer ?
#
loop_
_entity_poly.entity_id
_entity_poly.type
_entity_poly.pdbx_seq_one_letter_code
_entity_poly.pdbx_strand_id
1 'polypeptide(L)'
;MTVTQEWEKTTQPVRGTKKKPPGATQSSSSGRQGMFIRLDPDDKQRAKYWADKRGFSSVNEYVAEAVVEKIRRENLDYDLPTLEIARLNELVDQVAALAKNSANLERVVTTGFDSLIGLARGDNYLLDDEDGELG
;
A
#
# COMPACT_ATOMS: atom_id res chain seq x y z
N MET A 1 -45.16 55.77 30.15
CA MET A 1 -46.22 54.87 30.63
C MET A 1 -45.75 53.45 30.46
N THR A 2 -45.67 52.75 31.59
CA THR A 2 -45.14 51.41 31.85
C THR A 2 -46.05 50.30 31.32
N VAL A 3 -45.49 49.23 30.73
CA VAL A 3 -45.95 47.86 30.95
C VAL A 3 -44.73 46.93 31.01
N THR A 4 -44.69 46.19 32.11
CA THR A 4 -43.70 45.26 32.63
C THR A 4 -43.99 43.82 32.15
N GLN A 5 -42.93 42.98 32.16
CA GLN A 5 -42.96 41.51 32.42
C GLN A 5 -43.57 40.62 31.31
N GLU A 6 -43.08 39.42 31.01
CA GLU A 6 -42.48 38.39 31.87
C GLU A 6 -41.72 37.35 31.01
N TRP A 7 -40.67 36.73 31.57
CA TRP A 7 -39.81 35.76 30.89
C TRP A 7 -40.33 34.33 31.11
N GLU A 8 -40.68 33.60 30.05
CA GLU A 8 -40.97 32.16 30.15
C GLU A 8 -39.66 31.35 30.24
N LYS A 9 -39.36 30.86 31.45
CA LYS A 9 -38.35 29.83 31.69
C LYS A 9 -38.90 28.47 31.22
N THR A 10 -38.41 27.98 30.09
CA THR A 10 -38.62 26.59 29.68
C THR A 10 -37.77 25.66 30.55
N THR A 11 -38.45 24.95 31.44
CA THR A 11 -37.98 23.90 32.33
C THR A 11 -37.23 22.78 31.59
N GLN A 12 -35.97 22.54 31.94
CA GLN A 12 -35.22 21.34 31.55
C GLN A 12 -35.63 20.15 32.43
N PRO A 13 -35.84 18.93 31.91
CA PRO A 13 -36.06 17.76 32.74
C PRO A 13 -34.74 17.17 33.26
N VAL A 14 -34.73 16.93 34.58
CA VAL A 14 -33.61 16.49 35.41
C VAL A 14 -33.22 15.02 35.17
N ARG A 15 -31.91 14.81 35.13
CA ARG A 15 -31.13 13.56 35.10
C ARG A 15 -31.63 12.50 36.10
N GLY A 16 -32.20 11.40 35.58
CA GLY A 16 -32.50 10.19 36.36
C GLY A 16 -31.36 9.17 36.30
N THR A 17 -30.63 8.99 37.39
CA THR A 17 -29.62 7.92 37.55
C THR A 17 -30.29 6.63 38.03
N LYS A 18 -30.57 5.68 37.12
CA LYS A 18 -31.00 4.32 37.52
C LYS A 18 -29.77 3.49 37.90
N LYS A 19 -29.60 3.20 39.19
CA LYS A 19 -28.66 2.19 39.72
C LYS A 19 -29.07 0.79 39.22
N LYS A 20 -28.12 0.03 38.66
CA LYS A 20 -28.28 -1.36 38.18
C LYS A 20 -28.00 -2.35 39.33
N PRO A 21 -28.82 -3.41 39.54
CA PRO A 21 -28.60 -4.39 40.60
C PRO A 21 -27.35 -5.28 40.34
N PRO A 22 -26.71 -5.80 41.40
CA PRO A 22 -25.50 -6.62 41.28
C PRO A 22 -25.89 -8.06 40.98
N GLY A 23 -25.29 -8.66 39.96
CA GLY A 23 -25.48 -10.09 39.67
C GLY A 23 -25.90 -10.45 38.24
N ALA A 24 -25.58 -9.64 37.24
CA ALA A 24 -25.66 -10.07 35.85
C ALA A 24 -24.29 -10.60 35.40
N THR A 25 -24.19 -11.92 35.28
CA THR A 25 -23.12 -12.66 34.62
C THR A 25 -22.67 -11.92 33.36
N GLN A 26 -21.38 -11.58 33.28
CA GLN A 26 -20.78 -10.98 32.10
C GLN A 26 -20.80 -12.02 30.98
N SER A 27 -21.88 -12.01 30.20
CA SER A 27 -21.87 -12.55 28.85
C SER A 27 -20.80 -11.75 28.10
N SER A 28 -19.67 -12.37 27.78
CA SER A 28 -18.65 -11.81 26.90
C SER A 28 -19.29 -11.60 25.52
N SER A 29 -19.92 -10.44 25.33
CA SER A 29 -20.47 -10.05 24.04
C SER A 29 -19.28 -9.86 23.11
N SER A 30 -19.04 -10.85 22.25
CA SER A 30 -18.29 -10.67 21.01
C SER A 30 -19.09 -9.69 20.13
N GLY A 31 -19.05 -8.42 20.51
CA GLY A 31 -19.88 -7.35 19.98
C GLY A 31 -18.98 -6.29 19.41
N ARG A 32 -19.16 -5.99 18.12
CA ARG A 32 -18.57 -4.80 17.49
C ARG A 32 -18.83 -3.59 18.39
N GLN A 33 -17.77 -2.94 18.84
CA GLN A 33 -17.89 -1.73 19.66
C GLN A 33 -18.27 -0.55 18.77
N GLY A 34 -19.34 0.15 19.14
CA GLY A 34 -19.74 1.36 18.43
C GLY A 34 -18.76 2.50 18.70
N MET A 35 -18.33 3.19 17.65
CA MET A 35 -17.50 4.39 17.73
C MET A 35 -18.23 5.57 17.09
N PHE A 36 -18.29 6.71 17.79
CA PHE A 36 -18.83 7.94 17.23
C PHE A 36 -17.71 8.74 16.58
N ILE A 37 -17.77 8.90 15.26
CA ILE A 37 -16.76 9.60 14.47
C ILE A 37 -17.35 10.92 13.99
N ARG A 38 -16.61 12.01 14.17
CA ARG A 38 -16.94 13.32 13.59
C ARG A 38 -16.19 13.44 12.27
N LEU A 39 -16.95 13.62 11.20
CA LEU A 39 -16.43 13.86 9.85
C LEU A 39 -16.82 15.28 9.44
N ASP A 40 -15.96 15.91 8.65
CA ASP A 40 -16.32 17.12 7.92
C ASP A 40 -17.56 16.86 7.04
N PRO A 41 -18.49 17.82 6.87
CA PRO A 41 -19.65 17.66 6.00
C PRO A 41 -19.30 17.15 4.59
N ASP A 42 -18.20 17.59 3.99
CA ASP A 42 -17.82 17.19 2.63
C ASP A 42 -17.31 15.74 2.62
N ASP A 43 -16.50 15.37 3.60
CA ASP A 43 -15.99 13.99 3.75
C ASP A 43 -17.11 13.01 4.09
N LYS A 44 -18.12 13.45 4.84
CA LYS A 44 -19.31 12.64 5.11
C LYS A 44 -20.10 12.36 3.83
N GLN A 45 -20.25 13.35 2.94
CA GLN A 45 -20.90 13.16 1.64
C GLN A 45 -20.08 12.21 0.75
N ARG A 46 -18.76 12.38 0.71
CA ARG A 46 -17.86 11.48 -0.03
C ARG A 46 -17.91 10.05 0.50
N ALA A 47 -17.91 9.88 1.82
CA ALA A 47 -18.02 8.57 2.44
C ALA A 47 -19.35 7.90 2.08
N LYS A 48 -20.46 8.65 2.05
CA LYS A 48 -21.75 8.13 1.57
C LYS A 48 -21.69 7.70 0.11
N TYR A 49 -21.16 8.55 -0.76
CA TYR A 49 -21.01 8.25 -2.19
C TYR A 49 -20.20 6.97 -2.43
N TRP A 50 -19.08 6.80 -1.73
CA TRP A 50 -18.24 5.61 -1.88
C TRP A 50 -18.84 4.37 -1.22
N ALA A 51 -19.56 4.51 -0.10
CA ALA A 51 -20.30 3.42 0.52
C ALA A 51 -21.36 2.87 -0.46
N ASP A 52 -22.14 3.75 -1.09
CA ASP A 52 -23.15 3.38 -2.07
C ASP A 52 -22.51 2.73 -3.30
N LYS A 53 -21.43 3.31 -3.83
CA LYS A 53 -20.71 2.80 -5.01
C LYS A 53 -20.07 1.43 -4.80
N ARG A 54 -19.62 1.13 -3.58
CA ARG A 54 -19.01 -0.16 -3.21
C ARG A 54 -20.01 -1.17 -2.64
N GLY A 55 -21.30 -0.80 -2.53
CA GLY A 55 -22.37 -1.70 -2.10
C GLY A 55 -22.42 -1.98 -0.59
N PHE A 56 -21.88 -1.08 0.24
CA PHE A 56 -21.99 -1.23 1.70
C PHE A 56 -23.40 -0.90 2.18
N SER A 57 -23.87 -1.61 3.21
CA SER A 57 -25.22 -1.41 3.75
C SER A 57 -25.35 -0.11 4.56
N SER A 58 -24.24 0.41 5.06
CA SER A 58 -24.20 1.69 5.78
C SER A 58 -22.86 2.39 5.66
N VAL A 59 -22.86 3.72 5.83
CA VAL A 59 -21.62 4.52 5.88
C VAL A 59 -20.72 4.09 7.04
N ASN A 60 -21.30 3.66 8.17
CA ASN A 60 -20.52 3.19 9.32
C ASN A 60 -19.76 1.91 9.02
N GLU A 61 -20.33 1.01 8.22
CA GLU A 61 -19.67 -0.22 7.77
C GLU A 61 -18.52 0.09 6.81
N TYR A 62 -18.74 1.00 5.87
CA TYR A 62 -17.68 1.51 4.99
C TYR A 62 -16.52 2.14 5.78
N VAL A 63 -16.84 2.95 6.80
CA VAL A 63 -15.82 3.59 7.64
C VAL A 63 -15.07 2.56 8.50
N ALA A 64 -15.76 1.55 9.02
CA ALA A 64 -15.11 0.46 9.76
C ALA A 64 -14.11 -0.32 8.89
N GLU A 65 -14.50 -0.65 7.65
CA GLU A 65 -13.61 -1.33 6.69
C GLU A 65 -12.43 -0.43 6.29
N ALA A 66 -12.68 0.85 6.03
CA ALA A 66 -11.63 1.81 5.68
C ALA A 66 -10.58 1.97 6.81
N VAL A 67 -11.01 1.91 8.08
CA VAL A 67 -10.09 1.93 9.23
C VAL A 67 -9.22 0.67 9.24
N VAL A 68 -9.79 -0.51 9.00
CA VAL A 68 -9.03 -1.77 8.91
C VAL A 68 -8.03 -1.71 7.76
N GLU A 69 -8.45 -1.23 6.59
CA GLU A 69 -7.58 -1.04 5.43
C GLU A 69 -6.42 -0.08 5.75
N LYS A 70 -6.71 1.02 6.44
CA LYS A 70 -5.69 1.99 6.84
C LYS A 70 -4.69 1.40 7.83
N ILE A 71 -5.15 0.61 8.81
CA ILE A 71 -4.29 -0.10 9.77
C ILE A 71 -3.39 -1.12 9.05
N ARG A 72 -3.92 -1.88 8.09
CA ARG A 72 -3.09 -2.81 7.28
C ARG A 72 -1.99 -2.07 6.52
N ARG A 73 -2.34 -0.95 5.87
CA ARG A 73 -1.35 -0.10 5.18
C ARG A 73 -0.29 0.46 6.13
N GLU A 74 -0.66 0.84 7.35
CA GLU A 74 0.29 1.34 8.36
C GLU A 74 1.19 0.22 8.92
N ASN A 75 0.68 -1.00 9.02
CA ASN A 75 1.46 -2.17 9.41
C ASN A 75 2.41 -2.68 8.30
N LEU A 76 2.47 -1.97 7.15
CA LEU A 76 3.20 -2.39 5.95
C LEU A 76 2.77 -3.77 5.43
N ASP A 77 1.60 -4.26 5.87
CA ASP A 77 1.00 -5.51 5.46
C ASP A 77 0.20 -5.25 4.17
N TYR A 78 0.95 -4.96 3.11
CA TYR A 78 0.42 -4.78 1.78
C TYR A 78 0.29 -6.15 1.13
N ASP A 79 -0.93 -6.57 0.82
CA ASP A 79 -1.15 -7.50 -0.29
C ASP A 79 -0.68 -6.76 -1.55
N LEU A 80 0.58 -6.97 -1.97
CA LEU A 80 1.03 -6.50 -3.28
C LEU A 80 0.15 -7.20 -4.33
N PRO A 81 -0.68 -6.46 -5.09
CA PRO A 81 -1.39 -7.06 -6.21
C PRO A 81 -0.39 -7.76 -7.12
N THR A 82 -0.80 -8.92 -7.64
CA THR A 82 0.04 -9.79 -8.50
C THR A 82 0.74 -9.04 -9.64
N LEU A 83 0.15 -7.95 -10.11
CA LEU A 83 0.68 -7.10 -11.17
C LEU A 83 1.95 -6.32 -10.75
N GLU A 84 2.04 -5.90 -9.50
CA GLU A 84 3.20 -5.18 -8.98
C GLU A 84 4.38 -6.13 -8.82
N ILE A 85 4.12 -7.35 -8.33
CA ILE A 85 5.11 -8.44 -8.26
C ILE A 85 5.59 -8.81 -9.68
N ALA A 86 4.68 -8.94 -10.63
CA ALA A 86 5.02 -9.25 -12.02
C ALA A 86 5.92 -8.17 -12.65
N ARG A 87 5.61 -6.88 -12.44
CA ARG A 87 6.49 -5.79 -12.90
C ARG A 87 7.86 -5.80 -12.23
N LEU A 88 7.91 -6.14 -10.95
CA LEU A 88 9.17 -6.18 -10.21
C LEU A 88 10.07 -7.32 -10.71
N ASN A 89 9.48 -8.47 -11.01
CA ASN A 89 10.18 -9.58 -11.66
C ASN A 89 10.67 -9.19 -13.07
N GLU A 90 9.85 -8.50 -13.86
CA GLU A 90 10.26 -8.00 -15.18
C GLU A 90 11.46 -7.03 -15.07
N LEU A 91 11.48 -6.13 -14.08
CA LEU A 91 12.62 -5.25 -13.85
C LEU A 91 13.88 -6.03 -13.47
N VAL A 92 13.77 -7.06 -12.64
CA VAL A 92 14.90 -7.94 -12.29
C VAL A 92 15.46 -8.63 -13.53
N ASP A 93 14.59 -9.14 -14.41
CA ASP A 93 14.98 -9.76 -15.67
C ASP A 93 15.67 -8.77 -16.61
N GLN A 94 15.17 -7.54 -16.70
CA GLN A 94 15.79 -6.48 -17.51
C GLN A 94 17.18 -6.10 -17.00
N VAL A 95 17.37 -6.00 -15.68
CA VAL A 95 18.68 -5.72 -15.07
C VAL A 95 19.65 -6.88 -15.31
N ALA A 96 19.18 -8.13 -15.21
CA ALA A 96 19.99 -9.31 -15.51
C ALA A 96 20.41 -9.36 -17.00
N ALA A 97 19.50 -9.00 -17.92
CA ALA A 97 19.82 -8.88 -19.34
C ALA A 97 20.84 -7.76 -19.61
N LEU A 98 20.71 -6.62 -18.94
CA LEU A 98 21.66 -5.52 -19.05
C LEU A 98 23.06 -5.92 -18.57
N ALA A 99 23.16 -6.62 -17.43
CA ALA A 99 24.42 -7.11 -16.91
C ALA A 99 25.13 -8.06 -17.89
N LYS A 100 24.37 -8.97 -18.52
CA LYS A 100 24.90 -9.87 -19.56
C LYS A 100 25.38 -9.09 -20.79
N ASN A 101 24.62 -8.10 -21.23
CA ASN A 101 25.02 -7.25 -22.36
C ASN A 101 26.29 -6.46 -22.05
N SER A 102 26.43 -5.93 -20.84
CA SER A 102 27.66 -5.24 -20.40
C SER A 102 28.87 -6.18 -20.40
N ALA A 103 28.71 -7.40 -19.87
CA ALA A 103 29.80 -8.39 -19.86
C ALA A 103 30.20 -8.82 -21.29
N ASN A 104 29.22 -8.97 -22.19
CA ASN A 104 29.50 -9.26 -23.59
C ASN A 104 30.24 -8.10 -24.27
N LEU A 105 29.84 -6.86 -23.99
CA LEU A 105 30.49 -5.68 -24.54
C LEU A 105 31.94 -5.57 -24.05
N GLU A 106 32.18 -5.84 -22.76
CA GLU A 106 33.52 -5.92 -22.18
C GLU A 106 34.38 -6.95 -22.91
N ARG A 107 33.86 -8.17 -23.12
CA ARG A 107 34.59 -9.22 -23.86
C ARG A 107 34.93 -8.78 -25.29
N VAL A 108 33.98 -8.21 -26.02
CA VAL A 108 34.21 -7.74 -27.39
C VAL A 108 35.25 -6.62 -27.43
N VAL A 109 35.22 -5.70 -26.46
CA VAL A 109 36.20 -4.63 -26.35
C VAL A 109 37.60 -5.20 -26.07
N THR A 110 37.74 -6.12 -25.12
CA THR A 110 39.03 -6.77 -24.83
C THR A 110 39.57 -7.53 -26.04
N THR A 111 38.75 -8.39 -26.66
CA THR A 111 39.15 -9.12 -27.88
C THR A 111 39.50 -8.17 -29.03
N GLY A 112 38.77 -7.06 -29.18
CA GLY A 112 39.03 -6.03 -30.18
C GLY A 112 40.37 -5.32 -29.94
N PHE A 113 40.69 -4.99 -28.68
CA PHE A 113 41.98 -4.42 -28.32
C PHE A 113 43.13 -5.42 -28.49
N ASP A 114 42.95 -6.68 -28.12
CA ASP A 114 43.94 -7.73 -28.33
C ASP A 114 44.23 -7.92 -29.83
N SER A 115 43.19 -7.89 -30.67
CA SER A 115 43.32 -7.95 -32.12
C SER A 115 44.08 -6.75 -32.69
N LEU A 116 43.81 -5.53 -32.19
CA LEU A 116 44.52 -4.32 -32.60
C LEU A 116 46.00 -4.35 -32.16
N ILE A 117 46.28 -4.84 -30.96
CA ILE A 117 47.66 -5.01 -30.45
C ILE A 117 48.40 -6.07 -31.27
N GLY A 118 47.76 -7.20 -31.57
CA GLY A 118 48.31 -8.25 -32.43
C GLY A 118 48.68 -7.70 -33.81
N LEU A 119 47.77 -6.97 -34.44
CA LEU A 119 48.00 -6.31 -35.73
C LEU A 119 49.16 -5.30 -35.66
N ALA A 120 49.22 -4.48 -34.61
CA ALA A 120 50.27 -3.49 -34.43
C ALA A 120 51.66 -4.10 -34.14
N ARG A 121 51.70 -5.31 -33.56
CA ARG A 121 52.93 -6.08 -33.33
C ARG A 121 53.38 -6.87 -34.58
N GLY A 122 52.51 -6.95 -35.59
CA GLY A 122 52.73 -7.77 -36.79
C GLY A 122 52.44 -9.26 -36.59
N ASP A 123 51.76 -9.61 -35.49
CA ASP A 123 51.32 -10.98 -35.20
C ASP A 123 50.00 -11.28 -35.90
N ASN A 124 49.92 -12.44 -36.55
CA ASN A 124 48.75 -12.83 -37.30
C ASN A 124 47.69 -13.40 -36.34
N TYR A 125 46.69 -12.58 -36.00
CA TYR A 125 45.51 -12.94 -35.18
C TYR A 125 44.65 -14.08 -35.76
N LEU A 126 44.95 -14.54 -36.99
CA LEU A 126 44.31 -15.68 -37.65
C LEU A 126 45.08 -16.99 -37.47
N LEU A 127 46.27 -16.98 -36.88
CA LEU A 127 47.14 -18.16 -36.66
C LEU A 127 47.37 -18.48 -35.19
N ASP A 128 46.83 -17.67 -34.27
CA ASP A 128 46.66 -18.10 -32.89
C ASP A 128 45.40 -18.97 -32.86
N ASP A 129 45.53 -20.12 -33.53
CA ASP A 129 44.54 -21.17 -33.55
C ASP A 129 44.16 -21.45 -32.09
N GLU A 130 42.86 -21.51 -31.86
CA GLU A 130 42.28 -22.38 -30.86
C GLU A 130 42.85 -23.80 -31.12
N ASP A 131 44.07 -24.04 -30.63
CA ASP A 131 44.80 -25.28 -30.78
C ASP A 131 43.93 -26.34 -30.09
N GLY A 132 43.32 -27.19 -30.91
CA GLY A 132 42.31 -28.14 -30.47
C GLY A 132 42.85 -29.07 -29.40
N GLU A 133 42.59 -28.75 -28.14
CA GLU A 133 42.84 -29.64 -27.02
C GLU A 133 41.76 -30.73 -27.00
N LEU A 134 42.01 -31.81 -27.76
CA LEU A 134 41.58 -33.14 -27.36
C LEU A 134 42.63 -33.69 -26.37
N GLY A 135 42.35 -33.53 -25.08
CA GLY A 135 43.09 -34.12 -23.96
C GLY A 135 42.16 -34.41 -22.79
#